data_AF-G0PLH4-F1
#
_entry.id   AF-G0PLH4-F1
#
_cell.length_a   1.000
_cell.length_b   1.000
_cell.length_c   1.000
_cell.angle_alpha   90.00
_cell.angle_beta   90.00
_cell.angle_gamma   90.00
#
_symmetry.space_group_name_H-M   'P 1'
#
loop_
_entity.id
_entity.type
_entity.pdbx_description
1 polymer ?
#
loop_
_entity_poly.entity_id
_entity_poly.type
_entity_poly.pdbx_seq_one_letter_code
_entity_poly.pdbx_strand_id
1 'polypeptide(L)'
;MILNKCLQAFPAPTKGTHSAAEELCRNDGGTLVNIRSVIDNRATSVFASNHNLDKFWIGTFCFGNDTSKCVYDDYSGSVSDYNSFAAGMPLVTGISDGCVYMLATGSQAGRWISSKCKTDESIGSVCEVPAYMYDPEYSNKNQCSYFDGYCYIKQGGEISTMVRTCSQIGGFPLSIRSKRENDFVYGLNSNNYEDLLLGATRIAYNREESVSKYAWMDGAGWNEFENIDISADNSDNDARACLAMDRWTGLWKSVYCGTVYNYYCKVPLPPNPAVDISNCNSTVLMAPAVITSFGYPDNSSPPPCTWKIATVGAYKLRIAFKNGFSSGVTVYDGDGNNIGTAIYKSIVAPTNYITVVQTGRGQFYADILPY
;
A
#
# COMPACT_ATOMS: atom_id res chain seq x y z
N MET A 1 -4.85 -17.07 -15.28
CA MET A 1 -4.68 -15.63 -15.58
C MET A 1 -5.68 -15.24 -16.65
N ILE A 2 -6.48 -14.20 -16.41
CA ILE A 2 -7.48 -13.66 -17.33
C ILE A 2 -7.22 -12.17 -17.45
N LEU A 3 -6.84 -11.70 -18.64
CA LEU A 3 -6.62 -10.26 -18.90
C LEU A 3 -5.69 -9.61 -17.86
N ASN A 4 -4.57 -10.26 -17.53
CA ASN A 4 -3.60 -9.86 -16.48
C ASN A 4 -4.11 -9.92 -15.02
N LYS A 5 -5.32 -10.42 -14.77
CA LYS A 5 -5.80 -10.75 -13.42
C LYS A 5 -5.52 -12.22 -13.09
N CYS A 6 -5.11 -12.48 -11.85
CA CYS A 6 -5.15 -13.82 -11.30
C CYS A 6 -6.50 -13.99 -10.58
N LEU A 7 -7.31 -14.93 -11.07
CA LEU A 7 -8.61 -15.22 -10.50
C LEU A 7 -8.57 -16.57 -9.81
N GLN A 8 -9.21 -16.66 -8.66
CA GLN A 8 -9.41 -17.89 -7.90
C GLN A 8 -10.89 -18.06 -7.59
N ALA A 9 -11.45 -19.21 -7.91
CA ALA A 9 -12.86 -19.51 -7.67
C ALA A 9 -13.02 -20.45 -6.47
N PHE A 10 -13.98 -20.15 -5.61
CA PHE A 10 -14.36 -20.99 -4.48
C PHE A 10 -15.80 -21.50 -4.66
N PRO A 11 -16.06 -22.78 -4.34
CA PRO A 11 -17.39 -23.37 -4.45
C PRO A 11 -18.45 -22.61 -3.66
N ALA A 12 -19.68 -22.62 -4.17
CA ALA A 12 -20.80 -22.00 -3.50
C ALA A 12 -21.21 -22.78 -2.24
N PRO A 13 -21.20 -22.16 -1.03
CA PRO A 13 -21.77 -22.79 0.16
C PRO A 13 -23.29 -22.92 0.00
N THR A 14 -23.94 -23.66 0.90
CA THR A 14 -25.40 -23.80 0.92
C THR A 14 -26.13 -22.48 1.17
N LYS A 15 -25.50 -21.56 1.92
CA LYS A 15 -26.00 -20.21 2.19
C LYS A 15 -24.90 -19.18 1.93
N GLY A 16 -25.12 -18.31 0.95
CA GLY A 16 -24.18 -17.28 0.54
C GLY A 16 -24.08 -16.16 1.56
N THR A 17 -22.85 -15.88 2.02
CA THR A 17 -22.53 -14.74 2.87
C THR A 17 -21.40 -13.95 2.23
N HIS A 18 -21.66 -12.70 1.83
CA HIS A 18 -20.68 -11.84 1.15
C HIS A 18 -19.44 -11.59 2.01
N SER A 19 -19.60 -11.31 3.30
CA SER A 19 -18.45 -11.07 4.20
C SER A 19 -17.54 -12.29 4.37
N ALA A 20 -18.10 -13.50 4.30
CA ALA A 20 -17.32 -14.74 4.35
C ALA A 20 -16.61 -15.00 3.02
N ALA A 21 -17.23 -14.63 1.90
CA ALA A 21 -16.59 -14.67 0.59
C ALA A 21 -15.39 -13.72 0.51
N GLU A 22 -15.52 -12.51 1.05
CA GLU A 22 -14.43 -11.55 1.14
C GLU A 22 -13.31 -12.04 2.06
N GLU A 23 -13.64 -12.66 3.20
CA GLU A 23 -12.65 -13.29 4.09
C GLU A 23 -11.85 -14.40 3.41
N LEU A 24 -12.51 -15.24 2.60
CA LEU A 24 -11.83 -16.25 1.78
C LEU A 24 -10.82 -15.61 0.82
N CYS A 25 -11.20 -14.52 0.14
CA CYS A 25 -10.28 -13.82 -0.76
C CYS A 25 -9.09 -13.20 -0.03
N ARG A 26 -9.32 -12.61 1.15
CA ARG A 26 -8.25 -11.99 1.96
C ARG A 26 -7.24 -13.01 2.47
N ASN A 27 -7.63 -14.26 2.72
CA ASN A 27 -6.70 -15.30 3.17
C ASN A 27 -5.59 -15.57 2.14
N ASP A 28 -5.88 -15.41 0.85
CA ASP A 28 -4.90 -15.51 -0.24
C ASP A 28 -4.36 -14.13 -0.68
N GLY A 29 -4.59 -13.10 0.14
CA GLY A 29 -4.13 -11.73 -0.10
C GLY A 29 -4.81 -11.03 -1.29
N GLY A 30 -5.98 -11.52 -1.70
CA GLY A 30 -6.83 -10.89 -2.71
C GLY A 30 -8.08 -10.24 -2.12
N THR A 31 -8.96 -9.81 -3.01
CA THR A 31 -10.32 -9.30 -2.70
C THR A 31 -11.32 -10.01 -3.59
N LEU A 32 -12.62 -9.83 -3.38
CA LEU A 32 -13.59 -10.17 -4.42
C LEU A 32 -13.26 -9.45 -5.74
N VAL A 33 -13.59 -10.07 -6.85
CA VAL A 33 -13.19 -9.59 -8.18
C VAL A 33 -13.86 -8.26 -8.53
N ASN A 34 -13.04 -7.29 -8.93
CA ASN A 34 -13.50 -6.00 -9.43
C ASN A 34 -13.57 -6.03 -10.95
N ILE A 35 -14.70 -5.57 -11.51
CA ILE A 35 -14.96 -5.66 -12.94
C ILE A 35 -15.06 -4.25 -13.52
N ARG A 36 -14.12 -3.90 -14.39
CA ARG A 36 -13.91 -2.53 -14.88
C ARG A 36 -14.17 -2.36 -16.39
N SER A 37 -14.44 -3.45 -17.10
CA SER A 37 -14.68 -3.42 -18.54
C SER A 37 -15.62 -4.53 -18.98
N VAL A 38 -16.19 -4.38 -20.18
CA VAL A 38 -17.00 -5.44 -20.81
C VAL A 38 -16.19 -6.71 -21.08
N ILE A 39 -14.89 -6.55 -21.36
CA ILE A 39 -13.98 -7.66 -21.65
C ILE A 39 -13.71 -8.44 -20.36
N ASP A 40 -13.41 -7.72 -19.26
CA ASP A 40 -13.27 -8.28 -17.91
C ASP A 40 -14.55 -9.04 -17.51
N ASN A 41 -15.71 -8.40 -17.67
CA ASN A 41 -16.99 -8.95 -17.27
C ASN A 41 -17.28 -10.30 -17.93
N ARG A 42 -17.08 -10.36 -19.26
CA ARG A 42 -17.27 -11.59 -20.03
C ARG A 42 -16.29 -12.67 -19.58
N ALA A 43 -15.02 -12.31 -19.41
CA ALA A 43 -13.99 -13.28 -19.07
C ALA A 43 -14.15 -13.85 -17.65
N THR A 44 -14.51 -13.01 -16.67
CA THR A 44 -14.83 -13.44 -15.30
C THR A 44 -16.07 -14.33 -15.25
N SER A 45 -17.12 -14.01 -16.01
CA SER A 45 -18.33 -14.84 -16.11
C SER A 45 -18.01 -16.25 -16.66
N VAL A 46 -17.24 -16.33 -17.75
CA VAL A 46 -16.80 -17.59 -18.35
C VAL A 46 -15.89 -18.39 -17.39
N PHE A 47 -14.98 -17.72 -16.69
CA PHE A 47 -14.13 -18.34 -15.68
C PHE A 47 -14.95 -19.00 -14.58
N ALA A 48 -15.89 -18.26 -13.98
CA ALA A 48 -16.74 -18.78 -12.93
C ALA A 48 -17.56 -19.99 -13.40
N SER A 49 -18.13 -19.92 -14.61
CA SER A 49 -18.88 -21.04 -15.22
C SER A 49 -18.01 -22.28 -15.42
N ASN A 50 -16.77 -22.13 -15.89
CA ASN A 50 -15.82 -23.24 -16.05
C ASN A 50 -15.40 -23.86 -14.70
N HIS A 51 -15.58 -23.13 -13.60
CA HIS A 51 -15.37 -23.59 -12.23
C HIS A 51 -16.68 -24.05 -11.55
N ASN A 52 -17.72 -24.37 -12.33
CA ASN A 52 -19.02 -24.87 -11.87
C ASN A 52 -19.76 -23.92 -10.91
N LEU A 53 -19.55 -22.61 -11.05
CA LEU A 53 -20.35 -21.60 -10.37
C LEU A 53 -21.46 -21.14 -11.29
N ASP A 54 -22.71 -21.20 -10.83
CA ASP A 54 -23.85 -20.58 -11.53
C ASP A 54 -23.96 -19.09 -11.23
N LYS A 55 -23.55 -18.69 -10.02
CA LYS A 55 -23.47 -17.31 -9.56
C LYS A 55 -22.44 -17.16 -8.46
N PHE A 56 -21.87 -15.97 -8.35
CA PHE A 56 -20.77 -15.69 -7.43
C PHE A 56 -20.72 -14.22 -7.01
N TRP A 57 -20.28 -13.96 -5.78
CA TRP A 57 -20.05 -12.61 -5.28
C TRP A 57 -18.97 -11.89 -6.08
N ILE A 58 -19.19 -10.60 -6.32
CA ILE A 58 -18.19 -9.69 -6.91
C ILE A 58 -17.89 -8.57 -5.92
N GLY A 59 -16.77 -7.87 -6.15
CA GLY A 59 -16.29 -6.79 -5.31
C GLY A 59 -17.08 -5.50 -5.50
N THR A 60 -18.40 -5.54 -5.31
CA THR A 60 -19.28 -4.39 -5.56
C THR A 60 -20.37 -4.31 -4.50
N PHE A 61 -20.54 -3.10 -3.98
CA PHE A 61 -21.56 -2.79 -2.99
C PHE A 61 -22.37 -1.56 -3.40
N CYS A 62 -23.69 -1.62 -3.24
CA CYS A 62 -24.62 -0.56 -3.58
C CYS A 62 -25.32 0.01 -2.34
N PHE A 63 -25.37 1.33 -2.23
CA PHE A 63 -26.07 2.05 -1.17
C PHE A 63 -27.48 2.53 -1.57
N GLY A 64 -27.94 2.22 -2.78
CA GLY A 64 -29.27 2.57 -3.25
C GLY A 64 -29.57 2.00 -4.63
N ASN A 65 -30.75 2.34 -5.16
CA ASN A 65 -31.28 1.79 -6.41
C ASN A 65 -30.72 2.45 -7.68
N ASP A 66 -29.63 3.20 -7.55
CA ASP A 66 -28.98 3.90 -8.67
C ASP A 66 -27.53 3.46 -8.74
N THR A 67 -27.02 3.18 -9.94
CA THR A 67 -25.65 2.69 -10.15
C THR A 67 -24.58 3.69 -9.70
N SER A 68 -24.90 4.99 -9.66
CA SER A 68 -24.01 6.03 -9.09
C SER A 68 -23.80 5.87 -7.57
N LYS A 69 -24.67 5.10 -6.90
CA LYS A 69 -24.55 4.76 -5.47
C LYS A 69 -23.86 3.42 -5.25
N CYS A 70 -23.25 2.84 -6.28
CA CYS A 70 -22.48 1.61 -6.18
C CYS A 70 -20.98 1.90 -6.29
N VAL A 71 -20.20 1.18 -5.49
CA VAL A 71 -18.74 1.32 -5.38
C VAL A 71 -18.10 -0.06 -5.35
N TYR A 72 -16.80 -0.11 -5.65
CA TYR A 72 -16.00 -1.30 -5.35
C TYR A 72 -15.78 -1.40 -3.83
N ASP A 73 -15.92 -2.60 -3.27
CA ASP A 73 -15.83 -2.84 -1.83
C ASP A 73 -14.39 -2.86 -1.29
N ASP A 74 -13.39 -2.81 -2.18
CA ASP A 74 -11.98 -2.58 -1.86
C ASP A 74 -11.57 -1.08 -1.85
N TYR A 75 -12.55 -0.17 -1.83
CA TYR A 75 -12.37 1.29 -1.86
C TYR A 75 -11.68 1.83 -3.13
N SER A 76 -11.56 1.03 -4.19
CA SER A 76 -10.92 1.45 -5.45
C SER A 76 -11.79 2.35 -6.34
N GLY A 77 -12.87 2.92 -5.79
CA GLY A 77 -13.70 3.95 -6.40
C GLY A 77 -15.11 3.50 -6.79
N SER A 78 -15.74 4.26 -7.69
CA SER A 78 -17.09 4.01 -8.18
C SER A 78 -17.12 3.00 -9.33
N VAL A 79 -18.26 2.32 -9.51
CA VAL A 79 -18.55 1.47 -10.68
C VAL A 79 -19.17 2.26 -11.84
N SER A 80 -19.15 3.60 -11.79
CA SER A 80 -19.70 4.48 -12.82
C SER A 80 -19.13 4.23 -14.21
N ASP A 81 -17.85 3.86 -14.28
CA ASP A 81 -17.12 3.69 -15.54
C ASP A 81 -17.57 2.43 -16.29
N TYR A 82 -18.00 1.41 -15.56
CA TYR A 82 -18.55 0.18 -16.12
C TYR A 82 -19.42 -0.56 -15.12
N ASN A 83 -20.63 -0.93 -15.55
CA ASN A 83 -21.47 -1.86 -14.83
C ASN A 83 -22.28 -2.74 -15.79
N SER A 84 -22.72 -3.89 -15.30
CA SER A 84 -23.53 -4.85 -16.06
C SER A 84 -24.77 -5.29 -15.29
N PHE A 85 -25.40 -4.38 -14.54
CA PHE A 85 -26.62 -4.70 -13.80
C PHE A 85 -27.73 -5.25 -14.72
N ALA A 86 -28.48 -6.22 -14.20
CA ALA A 86 -29.70 -6.68 -14.86
C ALA A 86 -30.77 -5.57 -14.84
N ALA A 87 -31.76 -5.69 -15.73
CA ALA A 87 -32.88 -4.76 -15.72
C ALA A 87 -33.58 -4.74 -14.35
N GLY A 88 -33.80 -3.55 -13.81
CA GLY A 88 -34.38 -3.35 -12.47
C GLY A 88 -33.40 -3.45 -11.31
N MET A 89 -32.10 -3.62 -11.57
CA MET A 89 -31.04 -3.62 -10.57
C MET A 89 -30.15 -2.37 -10.71
N PRO A 90 -29.54 -1.87 -9.62
CA PRO A 90 -29.62 -2.37 -8.25
C PRO A 90 -30.99 -2.10 -7.58
N LEU A 91 -31.39 -2.99 -6.69
CA LEU A 91 -32.56 -2.92 -5.83
C LEU A 91 -32.12 -3.12 -4.38
N VAL A 92 -31.88 -2.03 -3.68
CA VAL A 92 -31.43 -1.95 -2.29
C VAL A 92 -32.61 -1.48 -1.43
N THR A 93 -33.32 -2.43 -0.82
CA THR A 93 -34.50 -2.14 0.02
C THR A 93 -34.17 -1.95 1.51
N GLY A 94 -32.97 -2.32 1.91
CA GLY A 94 -32.46 -2.16 3.27
C GLY A 94 -30.94 -2.09 3.30
N ILE A 95 -30.39 -1.78 4.48
CA ILE A 95 -28.94 -1.57 4.68
C ILE A 95 -28.12 -2.82 4.34
N SER A 96 -28.72 -4.01 4.43
CA SER A 96 -28.08 -5.29 4.12
C SER A 96 -28.21 -5.72 2.65
N ASP A 97 -28.90 -4.97 1.80
CA ASP A 97 -29.31 -5.41 0.45
C ASP A 97 -28.39 -4.88 -0.65
N GLY A 98 -27.22 -4.37 -0.26
CA GLY A 98 -26.26 -3.73 -1.15
C GLY A 98 -25.25 -4.65 -1.82
N CYS A 99 -25.11 -5.90 -1.37
CA CYS A 99 -24.10 -6.82 -1.89
C CYS A 99 -24.46 -7.29 -3.30
N VAL A 100 -23.46 -7.43 -4.18
CA VAL A 100 -23.71 -7.74 -5.59
C VAL A 100 -23.07 -9.07 -5.98
N TYR A 101 -23.83 -9.92 -6.67
CA TYR A 101 -23.31 -11.12 -7.32
C TYR A 101 -23.49 -11.04 -8.83
N MET A 102 -22.67 -11.80 -9.56
CA MET A 102 -22.80 -12.01 -11.00
C MET A 102 -23.40 -13.38 -11.29
N LEU A 103 -24.29 -13.44 -12.29
CA LEU A 103 -24.72 -14.70 -12.91
C LEU A 103 -23.64 -15.18 -13.89
N ALA A 104 -23.15 -16.39 -13.72
CA ALA A 104 -22.13 -16.99 -14.59
C ALA A 104 -22.73 -17.83 -15.72
N THR A 105 -23.93 -18.38 -15.53
CA THR A 105 -24.60 -19.28 -16.47
C THR A 105 -25.98 -18.76 -16.88
N GLY A 106 -26.58 -19.40 -17.89
CA GLY A 106 -27.92 -19.07 -18.37
C GLY A 106 -27.99 -17.85 -19.31
N SER A 107 -29.22 -17.44 -19.66
CA SER A 107 -29.48 -16.35 -20.62
C SER A 107 -29.08 -14.96 -20.10
N GLN A 108 -28.87 -14.84 -18.79
CA GLN A 108 -28.43 -13.61 -18.12
C GLN A 108 -26.96 -13.68 -17.66
N ALA A 109 -26.17 -14.62 -18.18
CA ALA A 109 -24.75 -14.70 -17.88
C ALA A 109 -24.03 -13.35 -18.09
N GLY A 110 -23.20 -12.97 -17.13
CA GLY A 110 -22.50 -11.69 -17.07
C GLY A 110 -23.33 -10.52 -16.54
N ARG A 111 -24.58 -10.74 -16.09
CA ARG A 111 -25.40 -9.70 -15.44
C ARG A 111 -25.23 -9.69 -13.93
N TRP A 112 -25.30 -8.49 -13.35
CA TRP A 112 -25.12 -8.24 -11.93
C TRP A 112 -26.47 -8.05 -11.22
N ILE A 113 -26.59 -8.66 -10.05
CA ILE A 113 -27.80 -8.64 -9.22
C ILE A 113 -27.40 -8.16 -7.82
N SER A 114 -28.03 -7.09 -7.33
CA SER A 114 -27.93 -6.70 -5.93
C SER A 114 -28.81 -7.60 -5.06
N SER A 115 -28.33 -7.95 -3.88
CA SER A 115 -28.95 -8.90 -2.99
C SER A 115 -28.61 -8.59 -1.54
N LYS A 116 -29.36 -9.21 -0.63
CA LYS A 116 -28.98 -9.37 0.77
C LYS A 116 -27.55 -9.92 0.85
N CYS A 117 -26.71 -9.33 1.69
CA CYS A 117 -25.35 -9.80 1.95
C CYS A 117 -25.30 -11.16 2.64
N LYS A 118 -26.41 -11.57 3.26
CA LYS A 118 -26.65 -12.92 3.78
C LYS A 118 -27.91 -13.47 3.13
N THR A 119 -27.76 -14.55 2.39
CA THR A 119 -28.86 -15.17 1.64
C THR A 119 -28.98 -16.64 2.01
N ASP A 120 -30.19 -17.20 1.82
CA ASP A 120 -30.39 -18.65 1.84
C ASP A 120 -30.05 -19.30 0.48
N GLU A 121 -29.54 -18.52 -0.47
CA GLU A 121 -29.15 -19.01 -1.79
C GLU A 121 -27.67 -19.41 -1.80
N SER A 122 -27.34 -20.41 -2.62
CA SER A 122 -25.94 -20.80 -2.85
C SER A 122 -25.27 -19.81 -3.80
N ILE A 123 -24.26 -19.09 -3.30
CA ILE A 123 -23.51 -18.08 -4.07
C ILE A 123 -22.01 -18.31 -3.83
N GLY A 124 -21.26 -18.62 -4.89
CA GLY A 124 -19.82 -18.83 -4.82
C GLY A 124 -19.02 -17.54 -4.68
N SER A 125 -17.70 -17.68 -4.76
CA SER A 125 -16.79 -16.53 -4.67
C SER A 125 -15.79 -16.59 -5.82
N VAL A 126 -15.52 -15.45 -6.43
CA VAL A 126 -14.38 -15.29 -7.33
C VAL A 126 -13.52 -14.16 -6.80
N CYS A 127 -12.30 -14.50 -6.44
CA CYS A 127 -11.32 -13.59 -5.90
C CYS A 127 -10.40 -13.10 -7.01
N GLU A 128 -10.09 -11.80 -6.99
CA GLU A 128 -8.96 -11.23 -7.70
C GLU A 128 -7.76 -11.27 -6.75
N VAL A 129 -6.84 -12.20 -7.01
CA VAL A 129 -5.62 -12.37 -6.25
C VAL A 129 -4.44 -11.71 -6.99
N PRO A 130 -3.39 -11.30 -6.29
CA PRO A 130 -2.21 -10.70 -6.92
C PRO A 130 -1.63 -11.63 -7.98
N ALA A 131 -1.18 -11.05 -9.10
CA ALA A 131 -0.44 -11.81 -10.09
C ALA A 131 0.88 -12.29 -9.48
N TYR A 132 0.98 -13.59 -9.18
CA TYR A 132 2.24 -14.20 -8.82
C TYR A 132 3.16 -14.15 -10.04
N MET A 133 4.09 -13.19 -10.07
CA MET A 133 5.21 -13.25 -11.01
C MET A 133 6.22 -14.23 -10.44
N TYR A 134 6.26 -15.43 -11.02
CA TYR A 134 7.40 -16.32 -10.82
C TYR A 134 8.59 -15.70 -11.55
N ASP A 135 9.46 -15.03 -10.81
CA ASP A 135 10.79 -14.61 -11.27
C ASP A 135 11.82 -15.65 -10.77
N PRO A 136 12.45 -16.44 -11.66
CA PRO A 136 13.46 -17.44 -11.29
C PRO A 136 14.65 -16.87 -10.51
N GLU A 137 14.94 -15.58 -10.65
CA GLU A 137 16.05 -14.89 -9.97
C GLU A 137 15.68 -14.59 -8.50
N TYR A 138 14.40 -14.32 -8.22
CA TYR A 138 13.87 -14.06 -6.87
C TYR A 138 13.21 -15.28 -6.21
N SER A 139 12.79 -16.30 -6.97
CA SER A 139 12.25 -17.55 -6.44
C SER A 139 13.26 -18.33 -5.60
N ASN A 140 14.56 -18.08 -5.79
CA ASN A 140 15.63 -18.68 -5.01
C ASN A 140 15.81 -18.01 -3.63
N LYS A 141 15.17 -16.85 -3.39
CA LYS A 141 15.05 -16.24 -2.07
C LYS A 141 13.75 -16.74 -1.45
N ASN A 142 13.80 -17.84 -0.69
CA ASN A 142 12.70 -18.48 0.07
C ASN A 142 11.96 -17.56 1.10
N GLN A 143 11.96 -16.24 0.93
CA GLN A 143 11.49 -15.22 1.87
C GLN A 143 10.62 -14.14 1.22
N CYS A 144 10.30 -14.28 -0.07
CA CYS A 144 9.55 -13.28 -0.83
C CYS A 144 8.06 -13.62 -0.94
N SER A 145 7.20 -12.71 -0.47
CA SER A 145 5.76 -12.74 -0.75
C SER A 145 5.41 -11.71 -1.81
N TYR A 146 4.72 -12.10 -2.88
CA TYR A 146 4.52 -11.28 -4.06
C TYR A 146 3.16 -10.57 -4.05
N PHE A 147 3.16 -9.25 -4.28
CA PHE A 147 1.94 -8.46 -4.44
C PHE A 147 2.19 -7.24 -5.33
N ASP A 148 1.35 -7.06 -6.36
CA ASP A 148 1.27 -5.86 -7.21
C ASP A 148 2.62 -5.34 -7.75
N GLY A 149 3.47 -6.23 -8.26
CA GLY A 149 4.79 -5.86 -8.78
C GLY A 149 5.84 -5.55 -7.70
N TYR A 150 5.58 -5.97 -6.46
CA TYR A 150 6.52 -5.91 -5.35
C TYR A 150 6.69 -7.28 -4.67
N CYS A 151 7.86 -7.44 -4.07
CA CYS A 151 8.25 -8.52 -3.20
C CYS A 151 8.34 -8.01 -1.76
N TYR A 152 7.63 -8.65 -0.84
CA TYR A 152 7.58 -8.31 0.58
C TYR A 152 8.44 -9.31 1.33
N ILE A 153 9.55 -8.84 1.90
CA ILE A 153 10.53 -9.67 2.59
C ILE A 153 10.49 -9.37 4.08
N LYS A 154 10.23 -10.40 4.90
CA LYS A 154 10.13 -10.26 6.36
C LYS A 154 11.49 -9.90 6.96
N GLN A 155 11.50 -8.93 7.85
CA GLN A 155 12.63 -8.46 8.64
C GLN A 155 12.19 -8.21 10.09
N GLY A 156 13.13 -7.89 10.96
CA GLY A 156 12.85 -7.53 12.34
C GLY A 156 13.83 -6.47 12.87
N GLY A 157 13.37 -5.65 13.80
CA GLY A 157 14.17 -4.58 14.38
C GLY A 157 13.35 -3.37 14.82
N GLU A 158 14.05 -2.34 15.29
CA GLU A 158 13.47 -1.04 15.58
C GLU A 158 13.28 -0.22 14.31
N ILE A 159 12.34 0.74 14.33
CA ILE A 159 12.08 1.66 13.22
C ILE A 159 13.36 2.38 12.74
N SER A 160 14.26 2.69 13.67
CA SER A 160 15.52 3.42 13.44
C SER A 160 16.45 2.70 12.45
N THR A 161 16.30 1.39 12.35
CA THR A 161 17.12 0.52 11.49
C THR A 161 16.46 0.16 10.18
N MET A 162 15.13 0.35 10.07
CA MET A 162 14.31 -0.18 8.97
C MET A 162 14.79 0.28 7.60
N VAL A 163 15.03 1.59 7.43
CA VAL A 163 15.48 2.15 6.14
C VAL A 163 16.77 1.49 5.68
N ARG A 164 17.77 1.40 6.56
CA ARG A 164 19.06 0.78 6.24
C ARG A 164 18.89 -0.69 5.86
N THR A 165 18.10 -1.45 6.64
CA THR A 165 17.86 -2.87 6.38
C THR A 165 17.18 -3.09 5.03
N CYS A 166 16.16 -2.30 4.70
CA CYS A 166 15.45 -2.45 3.43
C CYS A 166 16.28 -2.00 2.23
N SER A 167 17.06 -0.90 2.36
CA SER A 167 17.94 -0.44 1.28
C SER A 167 19.03 -1.47 0.92
N GLN A 168 19.51 -2.25 1.88
CA GLN A 168 20.52 -3.30 1.64
C GLN A 168 20.04 -4.43 0.71
N ILE A 169 18.72 -4.63 0.62
CA ILE A 169 18.10 -5.63 -0.26
C ILE A 169 17.41 -4.99 -1.47
N GLY A 170 17.71 -3.71 -1.75
CA GLY A 170 17.14 -2.96 -2.87
C GLY A 170 15.64 -2.65 -2.73
N GLY A 171 15.14 -2.60 -1.49
CA GLY A 171 13.75 -2.25 -1.20
C GLY A 171 13.62 -1.05 -0.28
N PHE A 172 12.39 -0.82 0.16
CA PHE A 172 12.01 0.31 1.00
C PHE A 172 11.31 -0.17 2.28
N PRO A 173 11.30 0.68 3.33
CA PRO A 173 10.34 0.55 4.42
C PRO A 173 8.91 0.31 3.90
N LEU A 174 8.13 -0.50 4.62
CA LEU A 174 6.77 -0.85 4.20
C LEU A 174 5.85 0.38 4.18
N SER A 175 5.48 0.83 2.99
CA SER A 175 4.30 1.67 2.73
C SER A 175 3.08 0.81 2.44
N ILE A 176 1.88 1.25 2.80
CA ILE A 176 0.61 0.65 2.35
C ILE A 176 -0.22 1.72 1.65
N ARG A 177 -0.52 1.50 0.37
CA ARG A 177 -1.12 2.51 -0.53
C ARG A 177 -2.51 2.14 -1.02
N SER A 178 -3.06 1.01 -0.59
CA SER A 178 -4.43 0.59 -0.90
C SER A 178 -4.98 -0.38 0.14
N LYS A 179 -6.31 -0.53 0.18
CA LYS A 179 -6.97 -1.54 1.00
C LYS A 179 -6.52 -2.96 0.67
N ARG A 180 -6.33 -3.25 -0.62
CA ARG A 180 -5.89 -4.56 -1.09
C ARG A 180 -4.48 -4.90 -0.61
N GLU A 181 -3.57 -3.93 -0.65
CA GLU A 181 -2.22 -4.09 -0.10
C GLU A 181 -2.27 -4.30 1.42
N ASN A 182 -3.13 -3.55 2.13
CA ASN A 182 -3.32 -3.73 3.57
C ASN A 182 -3.74 -5.15 3.92
N ASP A 183 -4.73 -5.69 3.20
CA ASP A 183 -5.27 -7.02 3.45
C ASP A 183 -4.25 -8.12 3.11
N PHE A 184 -3.49 -7.95 2.03
CA PHE A 184 -2.38 -8.84 1.71
C PHE A 184 -1.34 -8.86 2.83
N VAL A 185 -0.85 -7.69 3.26
CA VAL A 185 0.14 -7.58 4.34
C VAL A 185 -0.39 -8.14 5.66
N TYR A 186 -1.66 -7.90 5.95
CA TYR A 186 -2.34 -8.48 7.12
C TYR A 186 -2.36 -10.01 7.05
N GLY A 187 -2.71 -10.58 5.88
CA GLY A 187 -2.66 -12.02 5.63
C GLY A 187 -1.28 -12.62 5.86
N LEU A 188 -0.20 -11.93 5.47
CA LEU A 188 1.18 -12.34 5.74
C LEU A 188 1.53 -12.38 7.23
N ASN A 189 0.81 -11.60 8.06
CA ASN A 189 1.03 -11.52 9.50
C ASN A 189 0.06 -12.39 10.32
N SER A 190 -0.91 -13.06 9.69
CA SER A 190 -2.00 -13.80 10.35
C SER A 190 -1.55 -14.90 11.32
N ASN A 191 -0.35 -15.46 11.12
CA ASN A 191 0.23 -16.49 12.00
C ASN A 191 1.16 -15.93 13.11
N ASN A 192 1.32 -14.60 13.20
CA ASN A 192 2.17 -13.96 14.21
C ASN A 192 1.31 -13.39 15.35
N TYR A 193 1.83 -13.50 16.59
CA TYR A 193 1.18 -12.93 17.78
C TYR A 193 1.58 -11.48 18.05
N GLU A 194 2.26 -10.83 17.11
CA GLU A 194 2.80 -9.48 17.27
C GLU A 194 2.20 -8.52 16.23
N ASP A 195 2.05 -7.27 16.62
CA ASP A 195 1.73 -6.18 15.70
C ASP A 195 2.86 -6.02 14.68
N LEU A 196 2.51 -5.67 13.45
CA LEU A 196 3.46 -5.52 12.36
C LEU A 196 3.86 -4.05 12.21
N LEU A 197 5.13 -3.74 12.40
CA LEU A 197 5.62 -2.37 12.27
C LEU A 197 5.57 -1.92 10.80
N LEU A 198 5.03 -0.73 10.59
CA LEU A 198 4.92 -0.08 9.29
C LEU A 198 6.04 0.95 9.13
N GLY A 199 6.39 1.25 7.88
CA GLY A 199 7.41 2.24 7.54
C GLY A 199 6.92 3.68 7.64
N ALA A 200 6.16 4.03 8.69
CA ALA A 200 5.61 5.37 8.89
C ALA A 200 5.88 5.92 10.28
N THR A 201 6.07 7.24 10.35
CA THR A 201 6.20 8.01 11.59
C THR A 201 5.28 9.22 11.59
N ARG A 202 4.77 9.57 12.77
CA ARG A 202 3.93 10.75 12.99
C ARG A 202 4.73 12.00 12.67
N ILE A 203 4.14 12.93 11.92
CA ILE A 203 4.74 14.21 11.54
C ILE A 203 4.07 15.40 12.20
N ALA A 204 2.81 15.23 12.61
CA ALA A 204 2.03 16.25 13.30
C ALA A 204 0.95 15.60 14.17
N TYR A 205 0.55 16.29 15.22
CA TYR A 205 -0.57 15.93 16.07
C TYR A 205 -1.49 17.14 16.23
N ASN A 206 -2.77 16.98 15.88
CA ASN A 206 -3.80 17.97 16.17
C ASN A 206 -4.42 17.67 17.54
N ARG A 207 -4.13 18.50 18.54
CA ARG A 207 -4.65 18.34 19.91
C ARG A 207 -6.14 18.56 20.02
N GLU A 208 -6.72 19.43 19.19
CA GLU A 208 -8.15 19.75 19.25
C GLU A 208 -8.98 18.58 18.70
N GLU A 209 -8.51 17.97 17.62
CA GLU A 209 -9.18 16.85 16.96
C GLU A 209 -8.71 15.48 17.48
N SER A 210 -7.63 15.45 18.27
CA SER A 210 -6.93 14.21 18.68
C SER A 210 -6.51 13.33 17.51
N VAL A 211 -6.09 13.96 16.39
CA VAL A 211 -5.70 13.28 15.15
C VAL A 211 -4.19 13.37 14.93
N SER A 212 -3.56 12.22 14.70
CA SER A 212 -2.16 12.12 14.27
C SER A 212 -2.07 12.10 12.73
N LYS A 213 -1.16 12.88 12.16
CA LYS A 213 -0.75 12.77 10.76
C LYS A 213 0.57 12.05 10.67
N TYR A 214 0.71 11.16 9.71
CA TYR A 214 1.93 10.36 9.49
C TYR A 214 2.50 10.63 8.09
N ALA A 215 3.73 10.19 7.88
CA ALA A 215 4.33 10.11 6.56
C ALA A 215 5.11 8.80 6.42
N TRP A 216 5.09 8.25 5.22
CA TRP A 216 5.84 7.06 4.85
C TRP A 216 7.33 7.39 4.68
N MET A 217 8.19 6.51 5.17
CA MET A 217 9.66 6.66 5.09
C MET A 217 10.20 6.44 3.68
N ASP A 218 9.43 5.80 2.81
CA ASP A 218 9.72 5.67 1.38
C ASP A 218 9.23 6.86 0.55
N GLY A 219 8.58 7.85 1.19
CA GLY A 219 8.08 9.05 0.52
C GLY A 219 6.78 8.87 -0.27
N ALA A 220 6.14 7.70 -0.17
CA ALA A 220 4.80 7.49 -0.72
C ALA A 220 3.80 8.52 -0.15
N GLY A 221 2.79 8.87 -0.95
CA GLY A 221 1.76 9.82 -0.52
C GLY A 221 0.90 9.26 0.61
N TRP A 222 0.87 9.95 1.76
CA TRP A 222 0.04 9.52 2.90
C TRP A 222 -1.46 9.45 2.56
N ASN A 223 -1.97 10.44 1.82
CA ASN A 223 -3.40 10.57 1.53
C ASN A 223 -3.93 9.58 0.48
N GLU A 224 -3.12 8.63 0.03
CA GLU A 224 -3.55 7.62 -0.94
C GLU A 224 -4.38 6.51 -0.29
N PHE A 225 -4.05 6.14 0.94
CA PHE A 225 -4.80 5.17 1.73
C PHE A 225 -4.45 5.31 3.22
N GLU A 226 -5.47 5.33 4.08
CA GLU A 226 -5.30 5.30 5.53
C GLU A 226 -6.21 4.23 6.14
N ASN A 227 -5.69 3.52 7.14
CA ASN A 227 -6.44 2.50 7.88
C ASN A 227 -6.24 2.62 9.39
N ILE A 228 -6.08 3.85 9.88
CA ILE A 228 -5.87 4.12 11.31
C ILE A 228 -7.10 3.70 12.11
N ASP A 229 -6.88 2.95 13.18
CA ASP A 229 -7.89 2.67 14.19
C ASP A 229 -8.18 3.93 15.00
N ILE A 230 -9.32 4.57 14.71
CA ILE A 230 -9.78 5.77 15.41
C ILE A 230 -10.16 5.50 16.88
N SER A 231 -10.35 4.24 17.25
CA SER A 231 -10.69 3.82 18.62
C SER A 231 -9.45 3.46 19.45
N ALA A 232 -8.29 3.30 18.80
CA ALA A 232 -7.04 3.03 19.48
C ALA A 232 -6.47 4.30 20.14
N ASP A 233 -5.74 4.11 21.25
CA ASP A 233 -5.00 5.19 21.91
C ASP A 233 -3.82 5.65 21.04
N ASN A 234 -4.11 6.59 20.14
CA ASN A 234 -3.15 7.26 19.27
C ASN A 234 -2.55 8.48 19.99
N SER A 235 -1.90 8.21 21.13
CA SER A 235 -1.42 9.21 22.09
C SER A 235 -0.51 10.30 21.49
N ASP A 236 -0.56 11.52 22.03
CA ASP A 236 0.40 12.63 21.79
C ASP A 236 1.81 12.34 22.37
N ASN A 237 2.10 11.10 22.79
CA ASN A 237 3.42 10.76 23.30
C ASN A 237 4.39 10.59 22.13
N ASP A 238 5.43 11.40 22.06
CA ASP A 238 6.45 11.33 21.00
C ASP A 238 7.23 10.00 21.00
N ALA A 239 7.31 9.31 22.13
CA ALA A 239 7.88 7.95 22.17
C ALA A 239 7.02 6.95 21.38
N ARG A 240 5.73 7.24 21.18
CA ARG A 240 4.76 6.44 20.42
C ARG A 240 4.47 7.02 19.03
N ALA A 241 5.42 7.74 18.45
CA ALA A 241 5.26 8.35 17.12
C ALA A 241 5.27 7.33 15.96
N CYS A 242 5.53 6.04 16.20
CA CYS A 242 5.60 5.03 15.16
C CYS A 242 4.25 4.36 14.92
N LEU A 243 4.09 3.74 13.76
CA LEU A 243 2.83 3.14 13.33
C LEU A 243 2.99 1.63 13.11
N ALA A 244 2.05 0.85 13.64
CA ALA A 244 1.98 -0.59 13.40
C ALA A 244 0.57 -1.02 13.02
N MET A 245 0.49 -2.07 12.21
CA MET A 245 -0.74 -2.80 11.93
C MET A 245 -1.06 -3.74 13.10
N ASP A 246 -2.26 -3.61 13.66
CA ASP A 246 -2.78 -4.46 14.71
C ASP A 246 -2.97 -5.90 14.21
N ARG A 247 -2.47 -6.86 14.99
CA ARG A 247 -2.50 -8.28 14.64
C ARG A 247 -3.90 -8.87 14.49
N TRP A 248 -4.93 -8.28 15.11
CA TRP A 248 -6.28 -8.83 15.12
C TRP A 248 -7.18 -8.15 14.10
N THR A 249 -7.03 -6.84 13.92
CA THR A 249 -7.97 -6.06 13.10
C THR A 249 -7.41 -5.70 11.73
N GLY A 250 -6.08 -5.69 11.57
CA GLY A 250 -5.42 -5.14 10.39
C GLY A 250 -5.52 -3.61 10.28
N LEU A 251 -6.09 -2.94 11.28
CA LEU A 251 -6.11 -1.48 11.42
C LEU A 251 -4.77 -1.00 12.00
N TRP A 252 -4.46 0.28 11.86
CA TRP A 252 -3.18 0.84 12.27
C TRP A 252 -3.29 1.61 13.57
N LYS A 253 -2.29 1.50 14.43
CA LYS A 253 -2.25 2.19 15.73
C LYS A 253 -0.86 2.69 16.08
N SER A 254 -0.81 3.71 16.95
CA SER A 254 0.45 4.26 17.46
C SER A 254 1.20 3.28 18.36
N VAL A 255 2.50 3.12 18.13
CA VAL A 255 3.39 2.21 18.88
C VAL A 255 4.72 2.86 19.21
N TYR A 256 5.43 2.28 20.19
CA TYR A 256 6.73 2.77 20.61
C TYR A 256 7.81 2.57 19.55
N CYS A 257 8.53 3.63 19.20
CA CYS A 257 9.54 3.58 18.14
C CYS A 257 10.79 2.76 18.50
N GLY A 258 11.14 2.70 19.79
CA GLY A 258 12.30 1.94 20.29
C GLY A 258 12.02 0.46 20.55
N THR A 259 10.81 -0.03 20.25
CA THR A 259 10.48 -1.46 20.41
C THR A 259 10.86 -2.22 19.14
N VAL A 260 11.37 -3.43 19.32
CA VAL A 260 11.65 -4.36 18.22
C VAL A 260 10.35 -4.99 17.76
N TYR A 261 10.07 -4.88 16.46
CA TYR A 261 8.91 -5.51 15.82
C TYR A 261 9.35 -6.31 14.60
N ASN A 262 8.47 -7.21 14.17
CA ASN A 262 8.49 -7.72 12.81
C ASN A 262 8.01 -6.62 11.85
N TYR A 263 8.61 -6.54 10.66
CA TYR A 263 8.17 -5.69 9.56
C TYR A 263 8.49 -6.36 8.22
N TYR A 264 7.98 -5.79 7.13
CA TYR A 264 8.36 -6.20 5.78
C TYR A 264 9.14 -5.06 5.11
N CYS A 265 10.10 -5.42 4.28
CA CYS A 265 10.65 -4.51 3.29
C CYS A 265 9.91 -4.73 1.96
N LYS A 266 9.49 -3.65 1.31
CA LYS A 266 8.82 -3.68 0.01
C LYS A 266 9.85 -3.47 -1.09
N VAL A 267 10.13 -4.51 -1.87
CA VAL A 267 11.15 -4.54 -2.93
C VAL A 267 10.45 -4.52 -4.30
N PRO A 268 10.73 -3.56 -5.18
CA PRO A 268 10.13 -3.52 -6.52
C PRO A 268 10.63 -4.68 -7.41
N LEU A 269 9.74 -5.26 -8.22
CA LEU A 269 10.06 -6.34 -9.15
C LEU A 269 10.03 -5.85 -10.62
N PRO A 270 10.95 -6.26 -11.50
CA PRO A 270 10.84 -6.00 -12.94
C PRO A 270 9.55 -6.61 -13.53
N PRO A 271 8.94 -6.05 -14.60
CA PRO A 271 9.34 -4.89 -15.37
C PRO A 271 8.80 -3.58 -14.80
N ASN A 272 8.42 -3.52 -13.52
CA ASN A 272 8.00 -2.28 -12.87
C ASN A 272 9.10 -1.25 -13.14
N PRO A 273 8.83 -0.21 -13.95
CA PRO A 273 9.88 0.60 -14.59
C PRO A 273 10.78 1.09 -13.49
N ALA A 274 12.04 0.60 -13.49
CA ALA A 274 13.02 0.70 -12.41
C ALA A 274 12.55 1.67 -11.33
N VAL A 275 11.76 1.16 -10.37
CA VAL A 275 11.07 2.02 -9.40
C VAL A 275 12.17 2.84 -8.77
N ASP A 276 12.12 4.13 -9.04
CA ASP A 276 13.24 5.01 -8.75
C ASP A 276 13.42 5.11 -7.24
N ILE A 277 14.42 4.40 -6.73
CA ILE A 277 14.80 4.38 -5.30
C ILE A 277 15.43 5.69 -4.83
N SER A 278 15.51 6.69 -5.72
CA SER A 278 16.01 8.00 -5.34
C SER A 278 15.06 8.74 -4.41
N ASN A 279 13.75 8.45 -4.43
CA ASN A 279 12.70 9.25 -3.79
C ASN A 279 12.60 10.67 -4.37
N CYS A 280 13.03 10.87 -5.62
CA CYS A 280 13.04 12.16 -6.28
C CYS A 280 11.63 12.77 -6.36
N ASN A 281 11.52 14.05 -6.02
CA ASN A 281 10.28 14.81 -6.01
C ASN A 281 9.15 14.18 -5.17
N SER A 282 9.50 13.37 -4.17
CA SER A 282 8.56 12.87 -3.17
C SER A 282 7.93 14.02 -2.37
N THR A 283 6.82 13.74 -1.69
CA THR A 283 6.09 14.76 -0.90
C THR A 283 6.95 15.31 0.25
N VAL A 284 7.20 14.46 1.26
CA VAL A 284 8.13 14.67 2.38
C VAL A 284 8.62 13.29 2.84
N LEU A 285 9.93 13.10 2.93
CA LEU A 285 10.55 11.92 3.54
C LEU A 285 10.73 12.15 5.04
N MET A 286 10.51 11.12 5.83
CA MET A 286 10.79 11.16 7.26
C MET A 286 12.14 10.54 7.56
N ALA A 287 12.96 11.26 8.34
CA ALA A 287 14.22 10.72 8.85
C ALA A 287 13.94 9.67 9.95
N PRO A 288 14.71 8.56 10.02
CA PRO A 288 15.85 8.25 9.17
C PRO A 288 15.44 7.93 7.74
N ALA A 289 16.21 8.42 6.76
CA ALA A 289 15.91 8.28 5.34
C ALA A 289 17.19 8.02 4.53
N VAL A 290 17.04 7.44 3.35
CA VAL A 290 18.11 7.33 2.35
C VAL A 290 17.62 8.02 1.08
N ILE A 291 18.48 8.87 0.52
CA ILE A 291 18.25 9.51 -0.78
C ILE A 291 19.45 9.26 -1.68
N THR A 292 19.16 9.06 -2.95
CA THR A 292 20.19 8.86 -3.98
C THR A 292 19.91 9.73 -5.20
N SER A 293 20.84 9.83 -6.14
CA SER A 293 20.54 10.36 -7.47
C SER A 293 19.68 9.38 -8.27
N PHE A 294 18.81 9.87 -9.14
CA PHE A 294 18.00 9.02 -10.04
C PHE A 294 18.87 8.00 -10.80
N GLY A 295 18.57 6.70 -10.66
CA GLY A 295 19.32 5.61 -11.31
C GLY A 295 20.71 5.34 -10.72
N TYR A 296 20.97 5.74 -9.47
CA TYR A 296 22.17 5.36 -8.73
C TYR A 296 22.30 3.82 -8.61
N PRO A 297 23.51 3.23 -8.75
CA PRO A 297 24.82 3.86 -8.96
C PRO A 297 25.24 4.03 -10.43
N ASP A 298 24.37 3.70 -11.40
CA ASP A 298 24.80 3.55 -12.79
C ASP A 298 24.58 4.80 -13.63
N ASN A 299 23.68 5.70 -13.21
CA ASN A 299 23.34 6.91 -13.96
C ASN A 299 24.15 8.14 -13.54
N SER A 300 25.12 8.56 -14.36
CA SER A 300 25.95 9.75 -14.10
C SER A 300 25.32 11.08 -14.49
N SER A 301 24.17 11.07 -15.16
CA SER A 301 23.45 12.26 -15.64
C SER A 301 21.96 12.17 -15.31
N PRO A 302 21.60 12.17 -14.02
CA PRO A 302 20.21 12.13 -13.59
C PRO A 302 19.46 13.41 -13.99
N PRO A 303 18.14 13.38 -14.16
CA PRO A 303 17.33 14.60 -14.21
C PRO A 303 17.47 15.42 -12.92
N PRO A 304 17.20 16.74 -12.95
CA PRO A 304 17.12 17.54 -11.74
C PRO A 304 16.05 17.01 -10.78
N CYS A 305 16.37 16.97 -9.49
CA CYS A 305 15.53 16.34 -8.47
C CYS A 305 15.56 17.16 -7.18
N THR A 306 14.43 17.16 -6.47
CA THR A 306 14.30 17.79 -5.15
C THR A 306 13.77 16.79 -4.14
N TRP A 307 14.33 16.81 -2.94
CA TRP A 307 13.86 16.03 -1.80
C TRP A 307 13.52 16.95 -0.65
N LYS A 308 12.39 16.71 -0.01
CA LYS A 308 11.97 17.38 1.22
C LYS A 308 12.04 16.37 2.34
N ILE A 309 12.81 16.64 3.39
CA ILE A 309 13.01 15.69 4.49
C ILE A 309 12.74 16.36 5.82
N ALA A 310 12.04 15.66 6.73
CA ALA A 310 11.69 16.13 8.06
C ALA A 310 12.03 15.11 9.15
N THR A 311 12.17 15.55 10.40
CA THR A 311 12.19 14.71 11.60
C THR A 311 11.21 15.24 12.64
N VAL A 312 10.80 14.36 13.56
CA VAL A 312 9.88 14.69 14.66
C VAL A 312 10.54 15.56 15.73
N GLY A 313 9.72 16.31 16.48
CA GLY A 313 10.14 17.04 17.68
C GLY A 313 11.17 18.15 17.45
N ALA A 314 12.02 18.38 18.46
CA ALA A 314 13.10 19.37 18.45
C ALA A 314 14.44 18.83 17.89
N TYR A 315 14.42 17.64 17.27
CA TYR A 315 15.62 17.03 16.72
C TYR A 315 16.09 17.78 15.46
N LYS A 316 17.41 17.83 15.27
CA LYS A 316 18.01 18.36 14.04
C LYS A 316 18.12 17.24 13.01
N LEU A 317 18.33 17.60 11.76
CA LEU A 317 18.65 16.63 10.71
C LEU A 317 20.14 16.61 10.44
N ARG A 318 20.73 15.41 10.42
CA ARG A 318 22.07 15.18 9.89
C ARG A 318 21.95 14.44 8.57
N ILE A 319 22.48 15.04 7.51
CA ILE A 319 22.70 14.36 6.22
C ILE A 319 24.18 13.97 6.12
N ALA A 320 24.45 12.72 5.78
CA ALA A 320 25.79 12.16 5.63
C ALA A 320 25.96 11.59 4.22
N PHE A 321 26.72 12.28 3.37
CA PHE A 321 27.01 11.83 2.03
C PHE A 321 28.06 10.71 2.07
N LYS A 322 27.67 9.50 1.68
CA LYS A 322 28.60 8.36 1.54
C LYS A 322 29.27 8.34 0.17
N ASN A 323 28.56 8.83 -0.84
CA ASN A 323 29.04 9.05 -2.20
C ASN A 323 28.40 10.34 -2.73
N GLY A 324 29.14 11.17 -3.48
CA GLY A 324 28.60 12.45 -3.93
C GLY A 324 29.54 13.24 -4.83
N PHE A 325 28.96 13.87 -5.87
CA PHE A 325 29.67 14.82 -6.72
C PHE A 325 29.52 16.26 -6.22
N SER A 326 30.63 16.99 -6.25
CA SER A 326 30.88 18.22 -5.48
C SER A 326 29.95 19.41 -5.75
N SER A 327 29.46 19.62 -6.98
CA SER A 327 28.74 20.85 -7.34
C SER A 327 27.28 20.64 -7.76
N GLY A 328 26.80 19.39 -7.74
CA GLY A 328 25.50 19.03 -8.29
C GLY A 328 24.37 19.02 -7.26
N VAL A 329 24.68 18.91 -5.96
CA VAL A 329 23.71 18.70 -4.88
C VAL A 329 23.90 19.73 -3.78
N THR A 330 22.85 20.50 -3.49
CA THR A 330 22.81 21.57 -2.48
C THR A 330 21.76 21.25 -1.43
N VAL A 331 22.06 21.55 -0.17
CA VAL A 331 21.17 21.35 0.98
C VAL A 331 20.73 22.70 1.52
N TYR A 332 19.44 22.86 1.74
CA TYR A 332 18.80 24.03 2.31
C TYR A 332 18.13 23.65 3.64
N ASP A 333 18.14 24.56 4.62
CA ASP A 333 17.38 24.41 5.85
C ASP A 333 15.88 24.72 5.67
N GLY A 334 15.11 24.66 6.76
CA GLY A 334 13.67 24.92 6.77
C GLY A 334 13.29 26.36 6.46
N ASP A 335 14.22 27.30 6.60
CA ASP A 335 14.05 28.72 6.29
C ASP A 335 14.49 29.05 4.85
N GLY A 336 14.99 28.07 4.11
CA GLY A 336 15.46 28.22 2.73
C GLY A 336 16.91 28.70 2.61
N ASN A 337 17.68 28.75 3.70
CA ASN A 337 19.10 29.10 3.64
C ASN A 337 19.93 27.93 3.12
N ASN A 338 20.90 28.21 2.24
CA ASN A 338 21.87 27.20 1.81
C ASN A 338 22.82 26.86 2.98
N ILE A 339 22.81 25.60 3.40
CA ILE A 339 23.61 25.09 4.52
C ILE A 339 24.76 24.17 4.08
N GLY A 340 24.92 23.94 2.78
CA GLY A 340 26.07 23.23 2.22
C GLY A 340 25.76 22.44 0.95
N THR A 341 26.78 21.74 0.45
CA THR A 341 26.71 20.86 -0.73
C THR A 341 27.23 19.46 -0.41
N ALA A 342 27.04 18.50 -1.32
CA ALA A 342 27.53 17.12 -1.15
C ALA A 342 29.06 16.97 -1.02
N ILE A 343 29.85 18.06 -1.11
CA ILE A 343 31.29 18.09 -0.79
C ILE A 343 31.53 17.78 0.69
N TYR A 344 30.63 18.24 1.55
CA TYR A 344 30.75 18.02 2.98
C TYR A 344 30.33 16.59 3.29
N LYS A 345 31.24 15.80 3.89
CA LYS A 345 30.95 14.40 4.31
C LYS A 345 29.71 14.29 5.20
N SER A 346 29.40 15.33 5.97
CA SER A 346 28.17 15.45 6.74
C SER A 346 27.78 16.91 6.94
N ILE A 347 26.49 17.20 6.88
CA ILE A 347 25.88 18.50 7.19
C ILE A 347 24.85 18.29 8.29
N VAL A 348 24.82 19.19 9.27
CA VAL A 348 23.78 19.22 10.31
C VAL A 348 22.94 20.46 10.11
N ALA A 349 21.65 20.28 9.87
CA ALA A 349 20.71 21.37 9.69
C ALA A 349 20.36 22.02 11.04
N PRO A 350 20.16 23.35 11.06
CA PRO A 350 19.69 24.04 12.25
C PRO A 350 18.23 23.72 12.58
N THR A 351 17.46 23.32 11.57
CA THR A 351 16.02 22.99 11.62
C THR A 351 15.77 21.48 11.60
N ASN A 352 14.55 21.07 11.98
CA ASN A 352 14.05 19.70 11.85
C ASN A 352 13.55 19.37 10.43
N TYR A 353 13.81 20.26 9.47
CA TYR A 353 13.38 20.17 8.07
C TYR A 353 14.52 20.60 7.16
N ILE A 354 14.73 19.88 6.05
CA ILE A 354 15.68 20.25 5.00
C ILE A 354 15.07 20.05 3.61
N THR A 355 15.58 20.82 2.66
CA THR A 355 15.35 20.59 1.22
C THR A 355 16.69 20.28 0.56
N VAL A 356 16.79 19.15 -0.14
CA VAL A 356 17.96 18.78 -0.93
C VAL A 356 17.62 18.97 -2.40
N VAL A 357 18.47 19.66 -3.16
CA VAL A 357 18.26 19.96 -4.57
C VAL A 357 19.44 19.45 -5.38
N GLN A 358 19.18 18.61 -6.38
CA GLN A 358 20.14 18.16 -7.38
C GLN A 358 19.88 18.81 -8.73
N THR A 359 20.90 19.38 -9.35
CA THR A 359 20.83 20.10 -10.65
C THR A 359 21.00 19.19 -11.88
N GLY A 360 20.97 17.87 -11.70
CA GLY A 360 21.09 16.88 -12.76
C GLY A 360 22.52 16.51 -13.18
N ARG A 361 23.50 16.71 -12.28
CA ARG A 361 24.89 16.28 -12.49
C ARG A 361 25.39 15.42 -11.35
N GLY A 362 26.04 14.32 -11.74
CA GLY A 362 26.76 13.43 -10.82
C GLY A 362 25.84 12.51 -10.03
N GLN A 363 26.43 11.47 -9.46
CA GLN A 363 25.75 10.50 -8.62
C GLN A 363 25.85 10.89 -7.14
N PHE A 364 24.89 10.52 -6.32
CA PHE A 364 25.11 10.61 -4.88
C PHE A 364 24.31 9.55 -4.13
N TYR A 365 24.79 9.30 -2.92
CA TYR A 365 24.14 8.48 -1.91
C TYR A 365 24.31 9.19 -0.57
N ALA A 366 23.20 9.45 0.12
CA ALA A 366 23.23 10.05 1.44
C ALA A 366 22.31 9.33 2.41
N ASP A 367 22.83 9.09 3.62
CA ASP A 367 22.03 8.69 4.77
C ASP A 367 21.59 9.95 5.52
N ILE A 368 20.34 10.02 5.93
CA ILE A 368 19.78 11.11 6.73
C ILE A 368 19.29 10.53 8.05
N LEU A 369 19.69 11.16 9.15
CA LEU A 369 19.37 10.71 10.50
C LEU A 369 18.85 11.88 11.34
N PRO A 370 17.87 11.66 12.23
CA PRO A 370 17.62 12.55 13.34
C PRO A 370 18.90 12.69 14.20
N TYR A 371 19.23 13.91 14.63
CA TYR A 371 20.42 14.25 15.40
C TYR A 371 20.09 15.09 16.63
#